data_AF-K9BBR1-F1
#
_entry.id   AF-K9BBR1-F1
#
_cell.length_a   1.000
_cell.length_b   1.000
_cell.length_c   1.000
_cell.angle_alpha   90.00
_cell.angle_beta   90.00
_cell.angle_gamma   90.00
#
_symmetry.space_group_name_H-M   'P 1'
#
loop_
_entity.id
_entity.type
_entity.pdbx_description
1 polymer ?
#
loop_
_entity_poly.entity_id
_entity_poly.type
_entity_poly.pdbx_seq_one_letter_code
_entity_poly.pdbx_strand_id
1 'polypeptide(L)'
;MLQDKLNSLPNTTVIMNALSTEVVGDGAQVTALKYKDRATDVEHTVELAGIFVQIGLLPNTDFLKNSAVELSNRGEIVINDRNETSVKGVFAAGD
;
A
#
# COMPACT_ATOMS: atom_id res chain seq x y z
N MET A 1 -19.68 -0.01 -3.69
CA MET A 1 -19.73 0.88 -4.87
C MET A 1 -18.46 0.81 -5.74
N LEU A 2 -17.26 1.12 -5.23
CA LEU A 2 -16.02 1.06 -6.05
C LEU A 2 -15.59 -0.37 -6.41
N GLN A 3 -15.63 -1.30 -5.45
CA GLN A 3 -15.31 -2.71 -5.71
C GLN A 3 -16.31 -3.34 -6.69
N ASP A 4 -17.60 -3.07 -6.53
CA ASP A 4 -18.65 -3.51 -7.46
C ASP A 4 -18.40 -2.99 -8.88
N LYS A 5 -17.97 -1.73 -9.00
CA LYS A 5 -17.62 -1.13 -10.29
C LYS A 5 -16.42 -1.84 -10.92
N LEU A 6 -15.36 -2.11 -10.17
CA LEU A 6 -14.19 -2.85 -10.65
C LEU A 6 -14.60 -4.25 -11.14
N ASN A 7 -15.38 -4.99 -10.34
CA ASN A 7 -15.87 -6.32 -10.70
C ASN A 7 -16.80 -6.34 -11.92
N SER A 8 -17.42 -5.21 -12.27
CA SER A 8 -18.27 -5.10 -13.47
C SER A 8 -17.49 -4.93 -14.78
N LEU A 9 -16.18 -4.65 -14.73
CA LEU A 9 -15.38 -4.38 -15.92
C LEU A 9 -14.93 -5.69 -16.60
N PRO A 10 -15.17 -5.85 -17.92
CA PRO A 10 -14.86 -7.10 -18.61
C PRO A 10 -13.37 -7.32 -18.86
N ASN A 11 -12.54 -6.28 -18.68
CA ASN A 11 -11.11 -6.27 -18.95
C ASN A 11 -10.27 -6.25 -17.66
N THR A 12 -10.85 -6.61 -16.53
CA THR A 12 -10.15 -6.66 -15.24
C THR A 12 -10.41 -7.98 -14.53
N THR A 13 -9.38 -8.48 -13.86
CA THR A 13 -9.48 -9.66 -12.99
C THR A 13 -9.04 -9.26 -11.59
N VAL A 14 -9.90 -9.48 -10.60
CA VAL A 14 -9.59 -9.23 -9.18
C VAL A 14 -9.15 -10.54 -8.54
N ILE A 15 -7.90 -10.61 -8.09
CA ILE A 15 -7.34 -11.78 -7.42
C ILE A 15 -7.19 -11.44 -5.94
N MET A 16 -8.00 -12.10 -5.10
CA MET A 16 -7.94 -11.96 -3.64
C MET A 16 -7.04 -13.03 -3.04
N ASN A 17 -6.63 -12.85 -1.79
CA ASN A 17 -5.71 -13.75 -1.06
C ASN A 17 -4.34 -13.96 -1.72
N ALA A 18 -3.99 -13.20 -2.76
CA ALA A 18 -2.69 -13.28 -3.41
C ALA A 18 -1.60 -12.58 -2.56
N LEU A 19 -0.58 -13.34 -2.18
CA LEU A 19 0.69 -12.81 -1.67
C LEU A 19 1.69 -12.78 -2.81
N SER A 20 1.98 -11.60 -3.36
CA SER A 20 3.03 -11.45 -4.38
C SER A 20 4.38 -11.93 -3.84
N THR A 21 5.05 -12.82 -4.56
CA THR A 21 6.31 -13.46 -4.14
C THR A 21 7.50 -13.01 -4.98
N GLU A 22 7.33 -12.82 -6.28
CA GLU A 22 8.44 -12.50 -7.20
C GLU A 22 7.97 -11.68 -8.40
N VAL A 23 8.72 -10.63 -8.75
CA VAL A 23 8.62 -9.97 -10.05
C VAL A 23 9.67 -10.58 -10.97
N VAL A 24 9.22 -11.19 -12.07
CA VAL A 24 10.09 -11.83 -13.06
C VAL A 24 10.33 -10.87 -14.22
N GLY A 25 11.58 -10.79 -14.66
CA GLY A 25 11.99 -10.00 -15.83
C GLY A 25 13.09 -10.69 -16.63
N ASP A 26 13.26 -10.24 -17.86
CA ASP A 26 14.29 -10.73 -18.79
C ASP A 26 15.58 -9.89 -18.76
N GLY A 27 15.67 -8.93 -17.84
CA GLY A 27 16.77 -7.98 -17.70
C GLY A 27 16.54 -6.64 -18.40
N ALA A 28 15.55 -6.56 -19.31
CA ALA A 28 15.14 -5.31 -19.95
C ALA A 28 13.76 -4.84 -19.45
N GLN A 29 12.84 -5.77 -19.19
CA GLN A 29 11.47 -5.47 -18.77
C GLN A 29 10.90 -6.54 -17.85
N VAL A 30 9.77 -6.21 -17.23
CA VAL A 30 8.94 -7.19 -16.51
C VAL A 30 8.26 -8.11 -17.51
N THR A 31 8.21 -9.40 -17.19
CA THR A 31 7.57 -10.43 -18.01
C THR A 31 6.50 -11.20 -17.24
N ALA A 32 6.60 -11.29 -15.92
CA ALA A 32 5.57 -11.93 -15.10
C ALA A 32 5.56 -11.47 -13.63
N LEU A 33 4.45 -11.74 -12.96
CA LEU A 33 4.33 -11.71 -11.50
C LEU A 33 4.01 -13.11 -10.99
N LYS A 34 4.78 -13.58 -10.00
CA LYS A 34 4.42 -14.75 -9.22
C LYS A 34 3.74 -14.34 -7.92
N TYR A 35 2.72 -15.09 -7.54
CA TYR A 35 2.06 -14.93 -6.26
C TYR A 35 1.61 -16.27 -5.70
N LYS A 36 1.53 -16.32 -4.37
CA LYS A 36 0.99 -17.44 -3.62
C LYS A 36 -0.44 -17.16 -3.19
N ASP A 37 -1.38 -18.05 -3.50
CA ASP A 37 -2.72 -17.99 -2.93
C ASP A 37 -2.66 -18.41 -1.45
N ARG A 38 -2.96 -17.48 -0.55
CA ARG A 38 -2.91 -17.70 0.91
C ARG A 38 -4.00 -18.64 1.43
N ALA A 39 -5.05 -18.91 0.65
CA ALA A 39 -6.09 -19.85 1.05
C ALA A 39 -5.70 -21.30 0.75
N THR A 40 -4.89 -21.53 -0.28
CA THR A 40 -4.58 -22.87 -0.80
C THR A 40 -3.09 -23.21 -0.78
N ASP A 41 -2.23 -22.24 -0.48
CA ASP A 41 -0.77 -22.28 -0.58
C ASP A 41 -0.21 -22.57 -1.98
N VAL A 42 -1.05 -22.51 -3.03
CA VAL A 42 -0.65 -22.73 -4.43
C VAL A 42 0.07 -21.50 -5.00
N GLU A 43 1.15 -21.74 -5.75
CA GLU A 43 1.86 -20.70 -6.51
C GLU A 43 1.25 -20.53 -7.90
N HIS A 44 1.08 -19.27 -8.30
CA HIS A 44 0.56 -18.87 -9.60
C HIS A 44 1.56 -17.95 -10.31
N THR A 45 1.55 -17.97 -11.63
CA THR A 45 2.31 -17.03 -12.47
C THR A 45 1.36 -16.31 -13.41
N VAL A 46 1.45 -14.98 -13.45
CA VAL A 46 0.70 -14.12 -14.37
C VAL A 46 1.68 -13.45 -15.31
N GLU A 47 1.60 -13.77 -16.60
CA GLU A 47 2.38 -13.09 -17.63
C GLU A 47 1.84 -11.68 -17.85
N LEU A 48 2.72 -10.68 -17.73
CA LEU A 48 2.37 -9.26 -17.85
C LEU A 48 3.61 -8.43 -18.18
N ALA A 49 3.40 -7.29 -18.80
CA ALA A 49 4.49 -6.39 -19.20
C ALA A 49 4.78 -5.27 -18.20
N GLY A 50 3.92 -5.07 -17.18
CA GLY A 50 4.05 -3.95 -16.25
C GLY A 50 3.27 -4.12 -14.95
N ILE A 51 3.85 -3.60 -13.87
CA ILE A 51 3.30 -3.67 -12.52
C ILE A 51 3.22 -2.24 -11.96
N PHE A 52 2.07 -1.91 -11.39
CA PHE A 52 1.86 -0.67 -10.64
C PHE A 52 1.60 -1.05 -9.18
N VAL A 53 2.55 -0.72 -8.29
CA VAL A 53 2.50 -1.11 -6.88
C VAL A 53 1.74 -0.06 -6.08
N GLN A 54 0.60 -0.46 -5.50
CA GLN A 54 -0.21 0.39 -4.63
C GLN A 54 -0.60 -0.38 -3.37
N ILE A 55 0.28 -0.40 -2.37
CA ILE A 55 0.14 -1.19 -1.13
C ILE A 55 0.04 -0.33 0.15
N GLY A 56 -0.11 0.98 -0.01
CA GLY A 56 -0.15 1.95 1.08
C GLY A 56 0.99 2.96 1.01
N LEU A 57 0.92 3.95 1.89
CA LEU A 57 1.91 5.02 2.02
C LEU A 57 2.60 4.87 3.38
N LEU A 58 3.90 5.14 3.42
CA LEU A 58 4.64 5.31 4.66
C LEU A 58 4.62 6.81 5.00
N PRO A 59 4.11 7.22 6.17
CA PRO A 59 4.16 8.63 6.57
C PRO A 59 5.60 9.15 6.62
N ASN A 60 5.84 10.34 6.10
CA ASN A 60 7.17 10.95 6.07
C ASN A 60 7.53 11.61 7.42
N THR A 61 7.38 10.87 8.51
CA THR A 61 7.49 11.36 9.90
C THR A 61 8.72 10.81 10.62
N ASP A 62 9.63 10.14 9.90
CA ASP A 62 10.83 9.56 10.48
C ASP A 62 11.67 10.59 11.26
N PHE A 63 11.70 11.84 10.79
CA PHE A 63 12.38 12.95 11.45
C PHE A 63 11.77 13.37 12.79
N LEU A 64 10.52 12.96 13.08
CA LEU A 64 9.78 13.27 14.30
C LEU A 64 9.85 12.15 15.35
N LYS A 65 10.41 10.98 15.04
CA LYS A 65 10.44 9.82 15.95
C LYS A 65 11.05 10.10 17.32
N ASN A 66 11.98 11.05 17.41
CA ASN A 66 12.63 11.47 18.65
C ASN A 66 12.14 12.85 19.15
N SER A 67 11.03 13.34 18.60
CA SER A 67 10.40 14.59 19.03
C SER A 67 9.35 14.34 20.12
N ALA A 68 8.80 15.42 20.67
CA ALA A 68 7.65 15.34 21.58
C ALA A 68 6.30 15.18 20.86
N VAL A 69 6.29 15.18 19.51
CA VAL A 69 5.09 14.98 18.71
C VAL A 69 4.68 13.51 18.77
N GLU A 70 3.44 13.26 19.17
CA GLU A 70 2.87 11.92 19.25
C GLU A 70 2.59 11.37 17.84
N LEU A 71 3.03 10.14 17.60
CA LEU A 71 2.81 9.42 16.35
C LEU A 71 1.97 8.16 16.60
N SER A 72 1.11 7.81 15.64
CA SER A 72 0.36 6.55 15.66
C SER A 72 1.30 5.35 15.52
N ASN A 73 0.79 4.14 15.78
CA ASN A 73 1.55 2.90 15.53
C ASN A 73 1.99 2.72 14.07
N ARG A 74 1.38 3.47 13.14
CA ARG A 74 1.72 3.49 11.71
C ARG A 74 2.60 4.69 11.31
N GLY A 75 2.95 5.55 12.27
CA GLY A 75 3.80 6.72 12.06
C GLY A 75 3.05 7.99 11.67
N GLU A 76 1.73 8.02 11.63
CA GLU A 76 0.97 9.24 11.32
C GLU A 76 1.03 10.22 12.49
N ILE A 77 0.99 11.53 12.24
CA ILE A 77 0.92 12.53 13.33
C ILE A 77 -0.48 12.50 13.95
N VAL A 78 -0.56 12.31 15.26
CA VAL A 78 -1.83 12.35 15.99
C VAL A 78 -2.26 13.81 16.17
N ILE A 79 -3.49 14.12 15.78
CA ILE A 79 -4.09 15.46 15.88
C ILE A 79 -5.49 15.41 16.51
N ASN A 80 -5.95 16.55 17.00
CA ASN A 80 -7.36 16.77 17.36
C ASN A 80 -8.17 17.41 16.19
N ASP A 81 -9.46 17.65 16.41
CA ASP A 81 -10.39 18.22 15.43
C ASP A 81 -10.03 19.64 14.93
N ARG A 82 -9.01 20.27 15.52
CA ARG A 82 -8.46 21.59 15.12
C ARG A 82 -7.09 21.49 14.47
N ASN A 83 -6.64 20.28 14.09
CA ASN A 83 -5.33 19.98 13.53
C ASN A 83 -4.15 20.25 14.48
N GLU A 84 -4.39 20.36 15.80
CA GLU A 84 -3.34 20.56 16.80
C GLU A 84 -2.69 19.21 17.15
N THR A 85 -1.36 19.18 17.22
CA THR A 85 -0.60 18.00 17.70
C THR A 85 -0.50 17.97 19.23
N SER A 86 0.17 16.96 19.79
CA SER A 86 0.52 16.92 21.23
C SER A 86 1.44 18.07 21.68
N VAL A 87 2.09 18.78 20.74
CA VAL A 87 2.98 19.92 21.03
C VAL A 87 2.29 21.23 20.72
N LYS A 88 2.14 22.08 21.74
CA LYS A 88 1.50 23.40 21.61
C LYS A 88 2.20 24.26 20.54
N GLY A 89 1.42 24.76 19.58
CA GLY A 89 1.90 25.60 18.49
C GLY A 89 2.38 24.82 17.26
N VAL A 90 2.33 23.49 17.31
CA VAL A 90 2.61 22.60 16.17
C VAL A 90 1.30 21.99 15.68
N PHE A 91 1.07 22.08 14.38
CA PHE A 91 -0.13 21.60 13.69
C PHE A 91 0.27 20.68 12.54
N ALA A 92 -0.61 19.75 12.15
CA ALA A 92 -0.39 18.85 11.03
C ALA A 92 -1.69 18.66 10.21
N ALA A 93 -1.58 18.51 8.90
CA ALA A 93 -2.70 18.25 8.00
C ALA A 93 -2.19 17.62 6.70
N GLY A 94 -3.04 16.82 6.06
CA GLY A 94 -2.68 16.04 4.87
C GLY A 94 -2.18 14.64 5.21
N ASP A 95 -1.67 13.96 4.18
CA ASP A 95 -1.00 12.65 4.28
C ASP A 95 0.41 12.77 4.87
#